data_AF-X1B8Q5-F1
#
_entry.id   AF-X1B8Q5-F1
#
_cell.length_a   1.000
_cell.length_b   1.000
_cell.length_c   1.000
_cell.angle_alpha   90.00
_cell.angle_beta   90.00
_cell.angle_gamma   90.00
#
_symmetry.space_group_name_H-M   'P 1'
#
loop_
_entity.id
_entity.type
_entity.pdbx_description
1 polymer ?
#
loop_
_entity_poly.entity_id
_entity_poly.type
_entity_poly.pdbx_seq_one_letter_code
_entity_poly.pdbx_strand_id
1 'polypeptide(L)'
;MKVRKEVSLTVETAHIANGMDNFSQWVRIGLRAYGLQEDIATQAMRVVRYRKACLHLASTLIDYATQIDPDYKGDVEELIAKALNQTTLEEFE
;
A
#
# COMPACT_ATOMS: atom_id res chain seq x y z
N MET A 1 17.71 -0.34 27.54
CA MET A 1 16.67 -0.86 28.47
C MET A 1 15.42 -1.19 27.67
N LYS A 2 14.79 -2.35 27.88
CA LYS A 2 13.49 -2.67 27.25
C LYS A 2 12.36 -2.31 28.21
N VAL A 3 11.40 -1.51 27.74
CA VAL A 3 10.20 -1.13 28.49
C VAL A 3 9.01 -1.89 27.92
N ARG A 4 8.18 -2.48 28.78
CA ARG A 4 6.93 -3.14 28.39
C ARG A 4 5.76 -2.25 28.74
N LYS A 5 4.82 -2.10 27.81
CA LYS A 5 3.56 -1.40 28.02
C LYS A 5 2.44 -2.30 27.51
N GLU A 6 1.42 -2.52 28.34
CA GLU A 6 0.23 -3.26 27.94
C GLU A 6 -0.70 -2.35 27.14
N VAL A 7 -1.34 -2.91 26.12
CA VAL A 7 -2.25 -2.19 25.24
C VAL A 7 -3.61 -2.87 25.29
N SER A 8 -4.66 -2.11 25.58
CA SER A 8 -6.03 -2.60 25.50
C SER A 8 -6.50 -2.56 24.05
N LEU A 9 -6.93 -3.70 23.54
CA LEU A 9 -7.42 -3.88 22.17
C LEU A 9 -8.87 -4.34 22.20
N THR A 10 -9.64 -3.95 21.18
CA THR A 10 -10.95 -4.57 20.90
C THR A 10 -10.75 -5.99 20.36
N VAL A 11 -11.79 -6.82 20.38
CA VAL A 11 -11.72 -8.19 19.83
C VAL A 11 -11.24 -8.21 18.37
N GLU A 12 -11.75 -7.28 17.56
CA GLU A 12 -11.38 -7.14 16.15
C GLU A 12 -9.89 -6.76 15.99
N THR A 13 -9.42 -5.74 16.72
CA THR A 13 -8.03 -5.28 16.63
C THR A 13 -7.04 -6.28 17.25
N ALA A 14 -7.47 -7.07 18.23
CA ALA A 14 -6.70 -8.19 18.77
C ALA A 14 -6.53 -9.31 17.74
N HIS A 15 -7.57 -9.63 16.97
CA HIS A 15 -7.47 -10.62 15.90
C HIS A 15 -6.44 -10.20 14.84
N ILE A 16 -6.46 -8.92 14.45
CA ILE A 16 -5.46 -8.35 13.53
C ILE A 16 -4.06 -8.46 14.14
N ALA A 17 -3.88 -8.01 15.39
CA ALA A 17 -2.58 -8.03 16.06
C ALA A 17 -1.97 -9.44 16.16
N ASN A 18 -2.81 -10.45 16.38
CA ASN A 18 -2.38 -11.85 16.43
C ASN A 18 -1.86 -12.37 15.08
N GLY A 19 -2.30 -11.79 13.96
CA GLY A 19 -1.84 -12.13 12.63
C GLY A 19 -0.58 -11.38 12.17
N MET A 20 0.00 -10.51 12.99
CA MET A 20 1.15 -9.69 12.60
C MET A 20 2.48 -10.36 12.98
N ASP A 21 3.37 -10.48 11.99
CA ASP A 21 4.73 -11.01 12.22
C ASP A 21 5.54 -10.19 13.23
N ASN A 22 5.31 -8.87 13.32
CA ASN A 22 6.05 -7.98 14.23
C ASN A 22 5.22 -6.81 14.77
N PHE A 23 4.28 -7.12 15.66
CA PHE A 23 3.43 -6.11 16.34
C PHE A 23 4.25 -5.01 17.05
N SER A 24 5.37 -5.36 17.68
CA SER A 24 6.23 -4.40 18.41
C SER A 24 6.89 -3.37 17.49
N GLN A 25 7.19 -3.70 16.24
CA GLN A 25 7.69 -2.74 15.26
C GLN A 25 6.59 -1.79 14.80
N TRP A 26 5.40 -2.33 14.52
CA TRP A 26 4.23 -1.53 14.14
C TRP A 26 3.88 -0.47 15.21
N VAL A 27 3.84 -0.86 16.49
CA VAL A 27 3.61 0.07 17.61
C VAL A 27 4.69 1.15 17.68
N ARG A 28 5.97 0.81 17.45
CA ARG A 28 7.07 1.80 17.49
C ARG A 28 6.97 2.84 16.36
N ILE A 29 6.57 2.42 15.16
CA ILE A 29 6.31 3.34 14.03
C ILE A 29 5.15 4.27 14.39
N GLY A 30 4.05 3.71 14.90
CA GLY A 30 2.89 4.46 15.39
C GLY A 30 3.27 5.54 16.43
N LEU A 31 4.03 5.15 17.45
CA LEU A 31 4.48 6.06 18.51
C LEU A 31 5.45 7.13 17.99
N ARG A 32 6.34 6.77 17.06
CA ARG A 32 7.28 7.73 16.47
C ARG A 32 6.55 8.81 15.70
N ALA A 33 5.65 8.44 14.80
CA ALA A 33 4.97 9.43 13.99
C ALA A 33 3.89 10.20 14.79
N TYR A 34 3.30 9.62 15.85
CA TYR A 34 2.57 10.40 16.86
C TYR A 34 3.47 11.47 17.51
N GLY A 35 4.69 11.10 17.89
CA GLY A 35 5.68 12.04 18.46
C GLY A 35 6.12 13.13 17.48
N LEU A 36 6.07 12.87 16.17
CA LEU A 36 6.36 13.84 15.11
C LEU A 36 5.13 14.68 14.71
N GLN A 37 3.97 14.48 15.34
CA GLN A 37 2.68 15.09 14.96
C GLN A 37 2.28 14.79 13.50
N GLU A 38 2.76 13.66 12.97
CA GLU A 38 2.37 13.19 11.65
C GLU A 38 1.04 12.44 11.76
N ASP A 39 0.09 12.77 10.89
CA ASP A 39 -1.18 12.04 10.80
C ASP A 39 -0.98 10.72 10.05
N ILE A 40 -0.50 9.70 10.78
CA ILE A 40 -0.23 8.35 10.28
C ILE A 40 -1.49 7.72 9.68
N ALA A 41 -2.65 7.92 10.31
CA ALA A 41 -3.90 7.33 9.84
C ALA A 41 -4.25 7.90 8.47
N THR A 42 -4.13 9.23 8.29
CA THR A 42 -4.34 9.87 6.99
C THR A 42 -3.26 9.47 5.99
N GLN A 43 -2.00 9.36 6.37
CA GLN A 43 -0.95 8.92 5.44
C GLN A 43 -1.14 7.47 4.99
N ALA A 44 -1.40 6.54 5.92
CA ALA A 44 -1.68 5.14 5.60
C ALA A 44 -2.94 4.99 4.73
N MET A 45 -4.01 5.73 5.06
CA MET A 45 -5.22 5.76 4.22
C MET A 45 -4.94 6.35 2.84
N ARG A 46 -4.11 7.39 2.73
CA ARG A 46 -3.70 7.95 1.43
C ARG A 46 -2.93 6.90 0.61
N VAL A 47 -1.98 6.20 1.19
CA VAL A 47 -1.23 5.13 0.51
C VAL A 47 -2.17 4.03 0.01
N VAL A 48 -3.11 3.57 0.83
CA VAL A 48 -4.10 2.56 0.43
C VAL A 48 -5.01 3.08 -0.69
N ARG A 49 -5.48 4.34 -0.59
CA ARG A 49 -6.32 4.97 -1.62
C ARG A 49 -5.57 5.13 -2.94
N TYR A 50 -4.32 5.60 -2.90
CA TYR A 50 -3.48 5.73 -4.08
C TYR A 50 -3.20 4.37 -4.70
N ARG A 51 -2.87 3.35 -3.91
CA ARG A 51 -2.70 1.98 -4.43
C ARG A 51 -3.97 1.48 -5.14
N LYS A 52 -5.15 1.67 -4.54
CA LYS A 52 -6.42 1.31 -5.18
C LYS A 52 -6.64 2.08 -6.49
N ALA A 53 -6.34 3.38 -6.51
CA ALA A 53 -6.46 4.18 -7.73
C ALA A 53 -5.52 3.68 -8.84
N CYS A 54 -4.27 3.34 -8.51
CA CYS A 54 -3.33 2.75 -9.46
C CYS A 54 -3.83 1.41 -10.03
N LEU A 55 -4.35 0.52 -9.18
CA LEU A 55 -4.93 -0.75 -9.61
C LEU A 55 -6.11 -0.55 -10.56
N HIS A 56 -7.03 0.37 -10.25
CA HIS A 56 -8.16 0.67 -11.11
C HIS A 56 -7.71 1.25 -12.46
N LEU A 57 -6.78 2.20 -12.44
CA LEU A 57 -6.27 2.81 -13.66
C LEU A 57 -5.55 1.79 -14.55
N ALA A 58 -4.68 0.96 -13.98
CA ALA A 58 -3.98 -0.09 -14.71
C ALA A 58 -4.96 -1.10 -15.34
N SER A 59 -5.99 -1.52 -14.61
CA SER A 59 -7.05 -2.38 -15.15
C SER A 59 -7.77 -1.71 -16.33
N THR A 60 -8.16 -0.45 -16.20
CA THR A 60 -8.85 0.28 -17.28
C THR A 60 -7.98 0.44 -18.51
N LEU A 61 -6.67 0.65 -18.33
CA LEU A 61 -5.72 0.72 -19.45
C LEU A 61 -5.60 -0.62 -20.18
N ILE A 62 -5.56 -1.74 -19.46
CA ILE A 62 -5.53 -3.09 -20.05
C ILE A 62 -6.85 -3.38 -20.78
N ASP A 63 -7.99 -3.03 -20.19
CA ASP A 63 -9.32 -3.19 -20.81
C ASP A 63 -9.40 -2.40 -22.13
N TYR A 64 -8.89 -1.17 -22.14
CA TYR A 64 -8.84 -0.34 -23.33
C TYR A 64 -7.86 -0.87 -24.38
N ALA A 65 -6.68 -1.34 -23.96
CA ALA A 65 -5.69 -1.95 -24.85
C ALA A 65 -6.25 -3.20 -25.54
N THR A 66 -7.00 -4.04 -24.80
CA THR A 66 -7.67 -5.23 -25.35
C THR A 66 -8.75 -4.89 -26.40
N GLN A 67 -9.36 -3.70 -26.30
CA GLN A 67 -10.31 -3.24 -27.33
C GLN A 67 -9.62 -2.84 -28.64
N ILE A 68 -8.36 -2.39 -28.56
CA ILE A 68 -7.55 -1.99 -29.72
C ILE A 68 -6.84 -3.21 -30.32
N ASP A 69 -6.27 -4.05 -29.46
CA ASP A 69 -5.56 -5.28 -29.81
C ASP A 69 -6.13 -6.45 -28.97
N PRO A 70 -7.02 -7.28 -29.54
CA PRO A 70 -7.64 -8.41 -28.84
C PRO A 70 -6.66 -9.46 -28.33
N ASP A 71 -5.44 -9.52 -28.87
CA ASP A 71 -4.41 -10.46 -28.44
C ASP A 71 -3.51 -9.90 -27.33
N TYR A 72 -3.73 -8.64 -26.92
CA TYR A 72 -3.00 -8.01 -25.82
C TYR A 72 -3.21 -8.74 -24.49
N LYS A 73 -2.12 -9.09 -23.82
CA LYS A 73 -2.12 -9.81 -22.52
C LYS A 73 -1.31 -9.04 -21.49
N GLY A 74 -1.80 -7.86 -21.10
CA GLY A 74 -1.22 -7.09 -20.01
C GLY A 74 -1.60 -7.63 -18.63
N ASP A 75 -0.68 -7.56 -17.68
CA ASP A 75 -0.94 -7.80 -16.25
C ASP A 75 -0.89 -6.49 -15.45
N VAL A 76 -1.82 -6.36 -14.49
CA VAL A 76 -1.99 -5.14 -13.68
C VAL A 76 -0.77 -4.88 -12.79
N GLU A 77 -0.26 -5.91 -12.12
CA GLU A 77 0.86 -5.75 -11.18
C GLU A 77 2.17 -5.51 -11.93
N GLU A 78 2.37 -6.15 -13.10
CA GLU A 78 3.50 -5.86 -13.98
C GLU A 78 3.49 -4.41 -14.50
N LEU A 79 2.32 -3.89 -14.90
CA LEU A 79 2.18 -2.50 -15.37
C LEU A 79 2.53 -1.51 -14.26
N ILE A 80 2.04 -1.74 -13.04
CA ILE A 80 2.34 -0.90 -11.87
C ILE A 80 3.83 -0.98 -11.53
N ALA A 81 4.43 -2.17 -11.57
CA ALA A 81 5.85 -2.35 -11.30
C ALA A 81 6.74 -1.60 -12.31
N LYS A 82 6.38 -1.62 -13.61
CA LYS A 82 7.07 -0.82 -14.63
C LYS A 82 6.97 0.67 -14.33
N ALA A 83 5.77 1.18 -14.05
CA ALA A 83 5.56 2.59 -13.74
C ALA A 83 6.30 3.07 -12.47
N LEU A 84 6.46 2.19 -11.47
CA LEU A 84 7.19 2.51 -10.23
C LEU A 84 8.71 2.54 -10.42
N ASN A 85 9.24 1.73 -11.33
CA ASN A 85 10.67 1.67 -11.62
C ASN A 85 11.12 2.68 -12.67
N GLN A 86 10.18 3.36 -13.31
CA GLN A 86 10.48 4.44 -14.24
C GLN A 86 10.87 5.73 -13.53
N THR A 87 11.86 6.38 -14.10
CA THR A 87 12.30 7.73 -13.76
C THR A 87 11.85 8.76 -14.78
N THR A 88 11.67 8.38 -16.05
CA THR A 88 11.15 9.27 -17.11
C THR A 88 10.11 8.59 -17.99
N LEU A 89 9.32 9.38 -18.73
CA LEU A 89 8.26 8.90 -19.62
C LEU A 89 8.80 8.12 -20.83
N GLU A 90 10.00 8.47 -21.31
CA GLU A 90 10.62 7.77 -22.45
C GLU A 90 11.00 6.32 -22.12
N GLU A 91 11.17 5.97 -20.84
CA GLU A 91 11.47 4.60 -20.39
C GLU A 91 10.25 3.65 -20.46
N PHE A 92 9.09 4.13 -20.93
CA PHE A 92 7.83 3.36 -20.98
C PHE A 92 7.58 2.66 -22.32
N GLU A 93 8.19 3.17 -23.40
CA GLU A 93 8.01 2.66 -24.78
C GLU A 93 8.56 1.23 -24.94
#